data_AF-A0A836Z412-F1
#
_entry.id   AF-A0A836Z412-F1
#
_cell.length_a   1.000
_cell.length_b   1.000
_cell.length_c   1.000
_cell.angle_alpha   90.00
_cell.angle_beta   90.00
_cell.angle_gamma   90.00
#
_symmetry.space_group_name_H-M   'P 1'
#
loop_
_entity.id
_entity.type
_entity.pdbx_description
1 polymer ?
#
loop_
_entity_poly.entity_id
_entity_poly.type
_entity_poly.pdbx_seq_one_letter_code
_entity_poly.pdbx_strand_id
1 'polypeptide(L)'
;MQIGIPAQMPERKSRLPLATCSFEQHHYRNLFTVADFAEYNKIVQTYYGVRDSNQRIDSFTTQIASNLSNTHYKRGNILDIIHKQDFCAL
;
A
#
# COMPACT_ATOMS: atom_id res chain seq x y z
N MET A 1 -6.23 -17.80 -1.46
CA MET A 1 -6.72 -17.68 -0.08
C MET A 1 -6.00 -18.74 0.75
N GLN A 2 -5.40 -18.39 1.88
CA GLN A 2 -4.76 -19.36 2.79
C GLN A 2 -5.62 -19.46 4.06
N ILE A 3 -5.90 -20.67 4.52
CA ILE A 3 -6.71 -20.95 5.71
C ILE A 3 -5.98 -22.02 6.53
N GLY A 4 -5.90 -21.85 7.84
CA GLY A 4 -5.22 -22.78 8.73
C GLY A 4 -5.19 -22.28 10.17
N ILE A 5 -4.48 -23.03 11.02
CA ILE A 5 -4.29 -22.69 12.43
C ILE A 5 -3.05 -21.78 12.53
N PRO A 6 -3.17 -20.55 13.08
CA PRO A 6 -2.06 -19.62 13.13
C PRO A 6 -1.02 -20.03 14.18
N ALA A 7 0.25 -20.05 13.80
CA ALA A 7 1.37 -20.27 14.72
C ALA A 7 1.85 -18.98 15.41
N GLN A 8 1.34 -17.82 15.00
CA GLN A 8 1.71 -16.50 15.51
C GLN A 8 0.48 -15.57 15.50
N MET A 9 0.51 -14.52 16.33
CA MET A 9 -0.50 -13.45 16.34
C MET A 9 0.16 -12.10 16.00
N PRO A 10 0.35 -11.78 14.70
CA PRO A 10 0.99 -10.55 14.29
C PRO A 10 0.21 -9.30 14.71
N GLU A 11 0.92 -8.24 15.07
CA GLU A 11 0.29 -6.95 15.34
C GLU A 11 -0.41 -6.36 14.10
N ARG A 12 -1.52 -5.67 14.33
CA ARG A 12 -2.31 -5.02 13.29
C ARG A 12 -1.54 -3.86 12.65
N LYS A 13 -1.33 -3.93 11.34
CA LYS A 13 -0.79 -2.81 10.56
C LYS A 13 -1.74 -1.61 10.60
N SER A 14 -1.20 -0.42 10.86
CA SER A 14 -1.99 0.82 10.77
C SER A 14 -2.50 1.06 9.33
N ARG A 15 -3.62 1.76 9.19
CA ARG A 15 -4.23 2.10 7.90
C ARG A 15 -4.18 3.61 7.69
N LEU A 16 -4.34 4.03 6.44
CA LEU A 16 -4.50 5.44 6.10
C LEU A 16 -5.65 6.06 6.92
N PRO A 17 -5.52 7.33 7.34
CA PRO A 17 -6.60 8.03 8.05
C PRO A 17 -7.88 8.04 7.22
N LEU A 18 -9.03 7.85 7.86
CA LEU A 18 -10.33 7.76 7.18
C LEU A 18 -10.59 8.94 6.23
N ALA A 19 -10.26 10.15 6.66
CA ALA A 19 -10.41 11.38 5.87
C ALA A 19 -9.58 11.42 4.57
N THR A 20 -8.60 10.51 4.41
CA THR A 20 -7.82 10.37 3.16
C THR A 20 -8.42 9.34 2.20
N CYS A 21 -9.34 8.50 2.66
CA CYS A 21 -9.96 7.42 1.87
C CYS A 21 -11.48 7.59 1.71
N SER A 22 -12.11 8.40 2.55
CA SER A 22 -13.55 8.67 2.55
C SER A 22 -13.79 10.16 2.40
N PHE A 23 -14.67 10.51 1.48
CA PHE A 23 -15.02 11.88 1.13
C PHE A 23 -16.53 12.05 1.21
N GLU A 24 -16.98 13.21 1.66
CA GLU A 24 -18.41 13.53 1.75
C GLU A 24 -18.87 14.36 0.53
N GLN A 25 -20.03 14.00 -0.01
CA GLN A 25 -20.68 14.61 -1.19
C GLN A 25 -19.70 14.95 -2.33
N HIS A 26 -19.54 16.25 -2.61
CA HIS A 26 -18.70 16.80 -3.67
C HIS A 26 -17.32 17.27 -3.16
N HIS A 27 -16.98 17.01 -1.90
CA HIS A 27 -15.68 17.34 -1.32
C HIS A 27 -14.64 16.25 -1.61
N TYR A 28 -14.49 15.90 -2.89
CA TYR A 28 -13.38 15.07 -3.32
C TYR A 28 -12.10 15.90 -3.29
N ARG A 29 -11.05 15.36 -2.67
CA ARG A 29 -9.72 15.95 -2.78
C ARG A 29 -9.04 15.34 -4.00
N ASN A 30 -8.98 16.12 -5.09
CA ASN A 30 -8.41 15.66 -6.36
C ASN A 30 -6.89 15.49 -6.35
N LEU A 31 -6.21 16.14 -5.41
CA LEU A 31 -4.76 16.20 -5.40
C LEU A 31 -4.23 16.02 -3.99
N PHE A 32 -3.36 15.04 -3.85
CA PHE A 32 -2.52 14.83 -2.68
C PHE A 32 -1.06 15.05 -3.09
N THR A 33 -0.34 15.71 -2.20
CA THR A 33 1.10 15.85 -2.26
C THR A 33 1.73 14.86 -1.27
N VAL A 34 3.03 14.59 -1.43
CA VAL A 34 3.78 13.76 -0.47
C VAL A 34 3.71 14.34 0.95
N ALA A 35 3.64 15.66 1.08
CA ALA A 35 3.54 16.36 2.35
C ALA A 35 2.24 16.05 3.12
N ASP A 36 1.14 15.76 2.42
CA ASP A 36 -0.14 15.40 3.04
C ASP A 36 -0.07 14.11 3.86
N PHE A 37 0.94 13.27 3.61
CA PHE A 37 1.15 12.01 4.31
C PHE A 37 2.19 12.10 5.43
N ALA A 38 2.72 13.29 5.76
CA ALA A 38 3.79 13.45 6.74
C ALA A 38 3.46 12.83 8.11
N GLU A 39 2.22 13.02 8.59
CA GLU A 39 1.80 12.46 9.87
C GLU A 39 1.61 10.94 9.80
N TYR A 40 1.02 10.44 8.72
CA TYR A 40 0.87 9.01 8.52
C TYR A 40 2.22 8.30 8.34
N ASN A 41 3.20 8.97 7.72
CA ASN A 41 4.57 8.49 7.61
C ASN A 41 5.18 8.23 8.99
N LYS A 42 4.98 9.13 9.97
CA LYS A 42 5.45 8.92 11.36
C LYS A 42 4.79 7.71 11.99
N ILE A 43 3.47 7.57 11.86
CA ILE A 43 2.70 6.42 12.40
C ILE A 43 3.27 5.10 11.85
N VAL A 44 3.54 5.04 10.54
CA VAL A 44 4.10 3.84 9.90
C VAL A 44 5.54 3.58 10.35
N GLN A 45 6.36 4.63 10.49
CA GLN A 45 7.72 4.49 11.02
C GLN A 45 7.71 3.96 12.46
N THR A 46 6.84 4.47 13.32
CA THR A 46 6.66 3.94 14.68
C THR A 46 6.22 2.48 14.66
N TYR A 47 5.21 2.13 13.84
CA TYR A 47 4.73 0.75 13.72
C TYR A 47 5.85 -0.24 13.35
N TYR A 48 6.69 0.11 12.38
CA TYR A 48 7.82 -0.74 11.98
C TYR A 48 8.99 -0.69 12.99
N GLY A 49 9.14 0.40 13.74
CA GLY A 49 10.18 0.53 14.77
C GLY A 49 9.97 -0.37 15.99
N VAL A 50 8.72 -0.60 16.40
CA VAL A 50 8.40 -1.40 17.62
C VAL A 50 8.38 -2.91 17.33
N ARG A 51 8.31 -3.31 16.06
CA ARG A 51 8.13 -4.72 15.63
C ARG A 51 9.43 -5.57 15.65
N ASP A 52 10.56 -4.93 15.93
CA ASP A 52 11.90 -5.46 16.20
C ASP A 52 12.72 -6.09 15.04
N SER A 53 14.01 -5.76 15.11
CA SER A 53 15.25 -6.21 14.47
C SER A 53 15.55 -5.90 12.98
N ASN A 54 16.25 -4.76 12.81
CA ASN A 54 17.43 -4.59 11.94
C ASN A 54 17.27 -4.37 10.42
N GLN A 55 16.17 -3.78 9.95
CA GLN A 55 16.10 -3.28 8.56
C GLN A 55 15.42 -1.92 8.45
N ARG A 56 15.88 -1.18 7.43
CA ARG A 56 15.52 0.20 7.05
C ARG A 56 14.06 0.53 7.36
N ILE A 57 13.85 1.48 8.26
CA ILE A 57 12.53 1.97 8.71
C ILE A 57 11.99 2.93 7.65
N ASP A 58 11.43 2.40 6.57
CA ASP A 58 10.89 3.21 5.48
C ASP A 58 9.49 3.75 5.85
N SER A 59 9.29 5.04 5.56
CA SER A 59 7.96 5.68 5.66
C SER A 59 6.98 5.06 4.67
N PHE A 60 5.68 5.29 4.86
CA PHE A 60 4.66 4.85 3.88
C PHE A 60 4.99 5.35 2.47
N THR A 61 5.25 6.65 2.32
CA THR A 61 5.54 7.23 0.99
C THR A 61 6.81 6.66 0.36
N THR A 62 7.83 6.36 1.15
CA THR A 62 9.07 5.71 0.67
C THR A 62 8.80 4.29 0.16
N GLN A 63 8.00 3.52 0.91
CA GLN A 63 7.61 2.16 0.51
C GLN A 63 6.83 2.18 -0.82
N ILE A 64 5.89 3.11 -0.98
CA ILE A 64 5.12 3.24 -2.22
C ILE A 64 6.02 3.65 -3.39
N ALA A 65 6.86 4.67 -3.20
CA ALA A 65 7.78 5.13 -4.24
C ALA A 65 8.71 4.01 -4.73
N SER A 66 9.31 3.25 -3.79
CA SER A 66 10.18 2.11 -4.10
C SER A 66 9.47 1.00 -4.90
N ASN A 67 8.22 0.70 -4.57
CA ASN A 67 7.44 -0.30 -5.30
C ASN A 67 7.07 0.17 -6.71
N LEU A 68 6.77 1.46 -6.89
CA LEU A 68 6.38 2.02 -8.19
C LEU A 68 7.58 2.25 -9.12
N SER A 69 8.75 2.58 -8.57
CA SER A 69 9.97 2.84 -9.35
C SER A 69 10.67 1.56 -9.85
N ASN A 70 10.17 0.39 -9.49
CA ASN A 70 10.77 -0.87 -9.87
C ASN A 70 10.62 -1.11 -11.39
N THR A 71 11.71 -1.36 -12.10
CA THR A 71 11.73 -1.48 -13.57
C THR A 71 11.34 -2.87 -14.06
N HIS A 72 11.40 -3.88 -13.19
CA HIS A 72 11.08 -5.27 -13.55
C HIS A 72 9.75 -5.70 -12.93
N TYR A 73 8.67 -5.56 -13.70
CA TYR A 73 7.33 -5.92 -13.24
C TYR A 73 7.07 -7.42 -13.37
N LYS A 74 6.87 -8.10 -12.23
CA LYS A 74 6.49 -9.54 -12.18
C LYS A 74 5.21 -9.88 -12.97
N ARG A 75 4.39 -8.88 -13.29
CA ARG A 75 3.10 -9.02 -13.97
C ARG A 75 3.03 -8.20 -15.27
N GLY A 76 4.16 -8.00 -15.94
CA GLY A 76 4.24 -7.18 -17.17
C GLY A 76 3.34 -7.66 -18.32
N ASN A 77 2.98 -8.95 -18.34
CA ASN A 77 2.10 -9.56 -19.35
C ASN A 77 0.65 -9.73 -18.88
N ILE A 78 0.23 -9.09 -17.79
CA ILE A 78 -1.10 -9.31 -17.22
C ILE A 78 -2.22 -8.94 -18.18
N LEU A 79 -2.03 -7.89 -18.98
CA LEU A 79 -3.02 -7.45 -19.96
C LEU A 79 -3.24 -8.52 -21.05
N ASP A 80 -2.16 -9.09 -21.59
CA ASP A 80 -2.24 -10.17 -22.57
C ASP A 80 -2.95 -11.40 -22.02
N ILE A 81 -2.70 -11.75 -20.75
CA ILE A 81 -3.35 -12.86 -20.06
C ILE A 81 -4.84 -12.59 -19.90
N ILE A 82 -5.21 -11.37 -19.50
CA ILE A 82 -6.61 -10.94 -19.34
C ILE A 82 -7.34 -11.03 -20.68
N HIS A 83 -6.76 -10.52 -21.77
CA HIS A 83 -7.34 -10.62 -23.12
C HIS A 83 -7.48 -12.07 -23.60
N LYS A 84 -6.50 -12.94 -23.32
CA LYS A 84 -6.58 -14.38 -23.65
C LYS A 84 -7.70 -15.12 -22.91
N GLN A 85 -8.24 -14.53 -21.85
CA GLN A 85 -9.38 -15.04 -21.10
C GLN A 85 -10.69 -14.34 -21.49
N ASP A 86 -10.70 -13.59 -22.60
CA ASP A 86 -11.84 -12.82 -23.11
C ASP A 86 -12.35 -11.74 -22.14
N PHE A 87 -11.54 -11.34 -21.15
CA PHE A 87 -11.80 -10.20 -20.28
C PHE A 87 -11.17 -8.94 -20.85
N CYS A 88 -11.79 -7.78 -20.61
CA CYS A 88 -11.33 -6.48 -21.12
C CYS A 88 -11.06 -6.45 -22.64
N ALA A 89 -11.68 -7.36 -23.40
CA ALA A 89 -11.66 -7.34 -24.86
C ALA A 89 -12.58 -6.20 -25.32
N LEU A 90 -11.97 -5.11 -25.79
CA LEU A 90 -12.64 -4.08 -26.58
C LEU A 90 -12.62 -4.49 -28.05
#